data_AF-A0A1G8J2R0-F1
#
_entry.id   AF-A0A1G8J2R0-F1
#
_cell.length_a   1.000
_cell.length_b   1.000
_cell.length_c   1.000
_cell.angle_alpha   90.00
_cell.angle_beta   90.00
_cell.angle_gamma   90.00
#
_symmetry.space_group_name_H-M   'P 1'
#
loop_
_entity.id
_entity.type
_entity.pdbx_description
1 polymer ?
#
loop_
_entity_poly.entity_id
_entity_poly.type
_entity_poly.pdbx_seq_one_letter_code
_entity_poly.pdbx_strand_id
1 'polypeptide(L)'
;MRGDGNIELKDYGSKPFVVNIDQVTKQNNTYRTALWTGKNLQVTLMSINVREDIGLEVHPISDQFIRIEEGQGLVQVGDSKYKLDFQEMACIG
;
A
#
# COMPACT_ATOMS: atom_id res chain seq x y z
N MET A 1 23.62 8.78 -14.45
CA MET A 1 22.76 7.93 -15.29
C MET A 1 21.37 7.95 -14.66
N ARG A 2 20.44 8.72 -15.24
CA ARG A 2 19.04 8.77 -14.80
C ARG A 2 18.31 7.66 -15.56
N GLY A 3 17.95 6.60 -14.86
CA GLY A 3 17.14 5.53 -15.44
C GLY A 3 15.67 5.92 -15.39
N ASP A 4 15.16 6.52 -16.46
CA ASP A 4 13.73 6.65 -16.74
C ASP A 4 13.17 5.29 -17.21
N GLY A 5 13.30 4.26 -16.36
CA GLY A 5 12.93 2.89 -16.69
C GLY A 5 11.95 2.34 -15.69
N ASN A 6 10.68 2.21 -16.10
CA ASN A 6 9.69 1.41 -15.39
C ASN A 6 10.32 0.09 -14.93
N ILE A 7 10.29 -0.18 -13.63
CA ILE A 7 10.79 -1.45 -13.11
C ILE A 7 9.73 -2.53 -13.34
N GLU A 8 10.17 -3.79 -13.41
CA GLU A 8 9.25 -4.91 -13.41
C GLU A 8 8.63 -5.06 -12.01
N LEU A 9 7.31 -4.92 -11.91
CA LEU A 9 6.61 -5.06 -10.63
C LEU A 9 6.45 -6.54 -10.27
N LYS A 10 7.30 -7.01 -9.37
CA LYS A 10 7.26 -8.37 -8.79
C LYS A 10 7.83 -8.36 -7.38
N ASP A 11 7.67 -9.46 -6.66
CA ASP A 11 8.29 -9.63 -5.36
C ASP A 11 9.80 -9.90 -5.52
N TYR A 12 10.61 -8.95 -5.07
CA TYR A 12 12.07 -9.06 -5.07
C TYR A 12 12.62 -9.91 -3.91
N GLY A 13 11.75 -10.38 -3.01
CA GLY A 13 12.09 -11.19 -1.83
C GLY A 13 12.97 -10.41 -0.85
N SER A 14 13.55 -11.10 0.13
CA SER A 14 14.27 -10.46 1.25
C SER A 14 15.68 -9.93 0.90
N LYS A 15 15.98 -9.69 -0.37
CA LYS A 15 17.30 -9.21 -0.81
C LYS A 15 17.42 -7.70 -0.60
N PRO A 16 18.63 -7.14 -0.48
CA PRO A 16 18.84 -5.70 -0.54
C PRO A 16 18.21 -5.15 -1.83
N PHE A 17 17.32 -4.19 -1.68
CA PHE A 17 16.50 -3.66 -2.77
C PHE A 17 16.42 -2.13 -2.64
N VAL A 18 16.69 -1.44 -3.75
CA VAL A 18 16.65 0.02 -3.83
C VAL A 18 15.73 0.40 -4.98
N VAL A 19 14.74 1.22 -4.68
CA VAL A 19 13.72 1.64 -5.64
C VAL A 19 13.21 3.02 -5.27
N ASN A 20 12.73 3.77 -6.27
CA ASN A 20 11.92 4.95 -6.02
C ASN A 20 10.47 4.53 -5.73
N ILE A 21 10.09 4.49 -4.46
CA ILE A 21 8.77 3.97 -4.05
C ILE A 21 7.60 4.80 -4.62
N ASP A 22 7.77 6.13 -4.74
CA ASP A 22 6.75 7.03 -5.30
C ASP A 22 6.44 6.65 -6.76
N GLN A 23 7.50 6.49 -7.58
CA GLN A 23 7.35 6.15 -8.99
C GLN A 23 6.71 4.79 -9.20
N VAL A 24 7.15 3.77 -8.47
CA VAL A 24 6.69 2.39 -8.70
C VAL A 24 5.29 2.16 -8.15
N THR A 25 4.89 2.89 -7.10
CA THR A 25 3.51 2.89 -6.62
C THR A 25 2.57 3.45 -7.68
N LYS A 26 2.92 4.58 -8.31
CA LYS A 26 2.13 5.20 -9.39
C LYS A 26 2.12 4.40 -10.70
N GLN A 27 3.16 3.59 -10.94
CA GLN A 27 3.21 2.66 -12.08
C GLN A 27 2.27 1.45 -11.89
N ASN A 28 1.95 1.08 -10.65
CA ASN A 28 1.15 -0.10 -10.35
C ASN A 28 -0.33 0.14 -10.65
N ASN A 29 -0.92 -0.67 -11.54
CA ASN A 29 -2.35 -0.61 -11.89
C ASN A 29 -3.15 -1.80 -11.35
N THR A 30 -2.53 -2.66 -10.54
CA THR A 30 -3.23 -3.79 -9.91
C THR A 30 -3.79 -3.38 -8.56
N TYR A 31 -4.85 -4.05 -8.13
CA TYR A 31 -5.39 -3.87 -6.78
C TYR A 31 -4.33 -4.10 -5.69
N ARG A 32 -3.49 -5.13 -5.85
CA ARG A 32 -2.37 -5.43 -4.93
C ARG A 32 -1.24 -6.15 -5.66
N THR A 33 -0.02 -5.64 -5.52
CA THR A 33 1.22 -6.30 -5.96
C THR A 33 2.19 -6.38 -4.79
N ALA A 34 2.68 -7.58 -4.46
CA ALA A 34 3.81 -7.72 -3.54
C ALA A 34 5.09 -7.22 -4.23
N LEU A 35 5.77 -6.24 -3.63
CA LEU A 35 7.03 -5.69 -4.14
C LEU A 35 8.23 -6.30 -3.41
N TRP A 36 8.10 -6.55 -2.12
CA TRP A 36 9.18 -7.08 -1.30
C TRP A 36 8.61 -7.84 -0.10
N THR A 37 8.96 -9.11 0.05
CA THR A 37 8.58 -9.93 1.21
C THR A 37 9.81 -10.39 1.97
N GLY A 38 9.90 -9.99 3.24
CA GLY A 38 10.90 -10.47 4.20
C GLY A 38 10.26 -11.16 5.40
N LYS A 39 11.10 -11.56 6.35
CA LYS A 39 10.65 -12.30 7.53
C LYS A 39 9.73 -11.48 8.46
N ASN A 40 9.98 -10.18 8.57
CA ASN A 40 9.33 -9.30 9.55
C ASN A 40 8.50 -8.17 8.92
N LEU A 41 8.56 -8.02 7.60
CA LEU A 41 7.92 -6.93 6.86
C LEU A 41 7.57 -7.40 5.45
N GLN A 42 6.41 -6.99 4.98
CA GLN A 42 6.03 -7.09 3.59
C GLN A 42 5.67 -5.69 3.07
N VAL A 43 6.15 -5.37 1.87
CA VAL A 43 5.79 -4.15 1.14
C VAL A 43 4.92 -4.55 -0.04
N THR A 44 3.71 -3.98 -0.09
CA THR A 44 2.78 -4.15 -1.20
C THR A 44 2.44 -2.80 -1.82
N LEU A 45 2.23 -2.78 -3.13
CA LEU A 45 1.71 -1.64 -3.88
C LEU A 45 0.24 -1.89 -4.17
N MET A 46 -0.59 -0.86 -4.04
CA MET A 46 -2.03 -0.97 -4.27
C MET A 46 -2.52 0.18 -5.15
N SER A 47 -3.38 -0.13 -6.10
CA SER A 47 -4.13 0.85 -6.89
C SER A 47 -5.61 0.54 -6.76
N ILE A 48 -6.33 1.46 -6.14
CA ILE A 48 -7.73 1.30 -5.76
C ILE A 48 -8.53 2.31 -6.57
N ASN A 49 -9.49 1.84 -7.36
CA ASN A 49 -10.26 2.76 -8.19
C ASN A 49 -11.22 3.61 -7.35
N VAL A 50 -11.69 4.69 -7.94
CA VAL A 50 -12.71 5.55 -7.32
C VAL A 50 -13.94 4.70 -6.98
N ARG A 51 -14.40 4.80 -5.70
CA ARG A 51 -15.49 4.02 -5.09
C ARG A 51 -15.17 2.56 -4.77
N GLU A 52 -13.95 2.10 -4.99
CA GLU A 52 -13.48 0.84 -4.41
C GLU A 52 -12.89 1.07 -3.02
N ASP A 53 -12.82 0.01 -2.23
CA ASP A 53 -12.23 0.00 -0.91
C ASP A 53 -11.29 -1.19 -0.75
N ILE A 54 -10.42 -1.15 0.27
CA ILE A 54 -9.47 -2.24 0.57
C ILE A 54 -10.20 -3.47 1.17
N GLY A 55 -11.44 -3.28 1.63
CA GLY A 55 -12.13 -4.20 2.52
C GLY A 55 -11.81 -3.93 3.99
N LEU A 56 -12.68 -4.41 4.86
CA LEU A 56 -12.43 -4.45 6.30
C LEU A 56 -11.43 -5.56 6.60
N GLU A 57 -10.24 -5.18 7.06
CA GLU A 57 -9.18 -6.09 7.48
C GLU A 57 -8.95 -6.00 9.00
N VAL A 58 -8.56 -7.12 9.61
CA VAL A 58 -8.09 -7.20 11.01
C VAL A 58 -6.83 -8.02 11.03
N HIS A 59 -5.75 -7.45 11.55
CA HIS A 59 -4.45 -8.10 11.69
C HIS A 59 -4.14 -8.32 13.18
N PRO A 60 -4.32 -9.54 13.74
CA PRO A 60 -4.24 -9.76 15.18
C PRO A 60 -2.82 -9.74 15.76
N ILE A 61 -1.79 -9.81 14.91
CA ILE A 61 -0.40 -10.04 15.32
C ILE A 61 0.56 -9.01 14.71
N SER A 62 0.15 -8.33 13.64
CA SER A 62 1.02 -7.45 12.86
C SER A 62 0.43 -6.06 12.71
N ASP A 63 1.30 -5.06 12.80
CA ASP A 63 0.97 -3.69 12.47
C ASP A 63 0.94 -3.48 10.95
N GLN A 64 0.11 -2.53 10.50
CA GLN A 64 0.01 -2.13 9.10
C GLN A 64 0.29 -0.64 8.98
N PHE A 65 1.15 -0.28 8.03
CA PHE A 65 1.43 1.11 7.65
C PHE A 65 1.00 1.33 6.21
N ILE A 66 0.23 2.40 5.96
CA ILE A 66 -0.27 2.78 4.64
C ILE A 66 0.21 4.21 4.34
N ARG A 67 0.76 4.41 3.14
CA ARG A 67 1.16 5.72 2.62
C ARG A 67 0.48 5.95 1.27
N ILE A 68 -0.14 7.12 1.11
CA ILE A 68 -0.80 7.53 -0.14
C ILE A 68 0.21 8.32 -0.98
N GLU A 69 0.58 7.79 -2.15
CA GLU A 69 1.45 8.49 -3.12
C GLU A 69 0.66 9.29 -4.16
N GLU A 70 -0.63 8.95 -4.39
CA GLU A 70 -1.52 9.68 -5.28
C GLU A 70 -2.99 9.47 -4.85
N GLY A 71 -3.80 10.51 -4.98
CA GLY A 71 -5.22 10.47 -4.64
C GLY A 71 -5.53 10.77 -3.18
N GLN A 72 -6.71 10.32 -2.74
CA GLN A 72 -7.22 10.49 -1.38
C GLN A 72 -8.19 9.37 -1.05
N GLY A 73 -8.34 9.06 0.24
CA GLY A 73 -9.25 8.03 0.74
C GLY A 73 -9.80 8.38 2.11
N LEU A 74 -10.97 7.81 2.42
CA LEU A 74 -11.53 7.85 3.78
C LEU A 74 -10.96 6.66 4.55
N VAL A 75 -10.23 6.95 5.62
CA VAL A 75 -9.74 5.93 6.56
C VAL A 75 -10.80 5.75 7.64
N GLN A 76 -11.21 4.51 7.88
CA GLN A 76 -12.13 4.15 8.96
C GLN A 76 -11.49 3.08 9.84
N VAL A 77 -11.42 3.32 11.15
CA VAL A 77 -10.79 2.40 12.11
C VAL A 77 -11.70 2.24 13.32
N GLY A 78 -11.69 1.05 13.92
CA GLY A 78 -12.35 0.80 15.20
C GLY A 78 -12.25 -0.67 15.61
N ASP A 79 -12.80 -0.99 16.78
CA ASP A 79 -12.61 -2.29 17.45
C ASP A 79 -13.31 -3.47 16.73
N SER A 80 -14.27 -3.21 15.84
CA SER A 80 -14.99 -4.26 15.12
C SER A 80 -15.60 -3.75 13.81
N LYS A 81 -15.98 -4.68 12.91
CA LYS A 81 -16.67 -4.36 11.65
C LYS A 81 -17.99 -3.58 11.80
N TYR A 82 -18.58 -3.54 13.01
CA TYR A 82 -19.82 -2.82 13.29
C TYR A 82 -19.59 -1.53 14.09
N LYS A 83 -18.33 -1.22 14.45
CA LYS A 83 -17.96 -0.07 15.27
C LYS A 83 -16.66 0.54 14.72
N LEU A 84 -16.81 1.39 13.70
CA LEU A 84 -15.73 2.17 13.08
C LEU A 84 -15.88 3.63 13.51
N ASP A 85 -15.46 3.91 14.74
CA ASP A 85 -15.65 5.18 15.44
C ASP A 85 -14.60 6.24 15.09
N PHE A 86 -13.45 5.83 14.55
CA PHE A 86 -12.48 6.75 13.97
C PHE A 86 -12.70 6.86 12.46
N GLN A 87 -12.77 8.09 11.95
CA GLN A 87 -12.88 8.37 10.51
C GLN A 87 -12.09 9.64 10.16
N GLU A 88 -11.22 9.55 9.16
CA GLU A 88 -10.43 10.71 8.70
C GLU A 88 -10.13 10.61 7.20
N MET A 89 -10.13 11.76 6.52
CA MET A 89 -9.66 11.85 5.14
C MET A 89 -8.15 11.86 5.12
N ALA A 90 -7.55 10.88 4.46
CA ALA A 90 -6.12 10.87 4.18
C ALA A 90 -5.90 11.20 2.70
N CYS A 91 -4.91 12.06 2.42
CA CYS A 91 -4.48 12.42 1.08
C CYS A 91 -2.98 12.22 0.93
N ILE A 92 -2.45 12.57 -0.23
CA ILE A 92 -1.01 12.64 -0.46
C ILE A 92 -0.31 13.43 0.65
N GLY A 93 0.83 12.91 1.12
CA GLY A 93 1.69 13.57 2.11
C GLY A 93 2.70 14.53 1.50
#